data_AF-A0A532TE40-F1
#
_entry.id   AF-A0A532TE40-F1
#
_cell.length_a   1.000
_cell.length_b   1.000
_cell.length_c   1.000
_cell.angle_alpha   90.00
_cell.angle_beta   90.00
_cell.angle_gamma   90.00
#
_symmetry.space_group_name_H-M   'P 1'
#
loop_
_entity.id
_entity.type
_entity.pdbx_description
1 polymer ?
#
loop_
_entity_poly.entity_id
_entity_poly.type
_entity_poly.pdbx_seq_one_letter_code
_entity_poly.pdbx_strand_id
1 'polypeptide(L)'
;MIVIFIDDIENFLSFLDKRIMDEVFYEFKEIKNDTDLSLDVKIEVVLHFLAKAKDTLILYETKQIITKPISSNNDSNVIDTLQKIFDKVDTSIRFIKGKIREIFLSYSP
;
A
#
# COMPACT_ATOMS: atom_id res chain seq x y z
N MET A 1 7.89 8.70 15.13
CA MET A 1 7.61 8.22 13.76
C MET A 1 6.92 9.34 13.00
N ILE A 2 7.39 9.66 11.81
CA ILE A 2 6.75 10.64 10.90
C ILE A 2 6.00 9.84 9.83
N VAL A 3 4.81 10.29 9.43
CA VAL A 3 4.09 9.71 8.28
C VAL A 3 4.15 10.71 7.13
N ILE A 4 4.61 10.26 5.97
CA ILE A 4 4.65 11.04 4.72
C ILE A 4 3.68 10.39 3.74
N PHE A 5 2.65 11.14 3.35
CA PHE A 5 1.71 10.73 2.33
C PHE A 5 2.25 11.16 0.96
N ILE A 6 2.22 10.25 -0.01
CA ILE A 6 2.61 10.48 -1.40
C ILE A 6 1.39 10.20 -2.28
N ASP A 7 0.97 11.22 -3.02
CA ASP A 7 -0.31 11.21 -3.75
C ASP A 7 -0.34 10.25 -4.94
N ASP A 8 0.80 9.97 -5.57
CA ASP A 8 0.89 9.06 -6.71
C ASP A 8 1.88 7.91 -6.49
N ILE A 9 1.62 6.80 -7.20
CA ILE A 9 2.41 5.58 -7.08
C ILE A 9 3.81 5.74 -7.68
N GLU A 10 4.01 6.55 -8.72
CA GLU A 10 5.32 6.70 -9.36
C GLU A 10 6.31 7.42 -8.44
N ASN A 11 5.86 8.51 -7.82
CA ASN A 11 6.63 9.16 -6.78
C ASN A 11 6.82 8.21 -5.61
N PHE A 12 5.80 7.46 -5.17
CA PHE A 12 5.97 6.49 -4.08
C PHE A 12 7.08 5.47 -4.37
N LEU A 13 7.12 4.94 -5.59
CA LEU A 13 8.18 4.03 -6.05
C LEU A 13 9.57 4.67 -6.00
N SER A 14 9.68 5.98 -6.28
CA SER A 14 10.96 6.71 -6.22
C SER A 14 11.59 6.80 -4.83
N PHE A 15 10.82 6.55 -3.75
CA PHE A 15 11.32 6.53 -2.37
C PHE A 15 11.64 5.10 -1.86
N LEU A 16 11.44 4.07 -2.68
CA LEU A 16 11.70 2.68 -2.29
C LEU A 16 13.16 2.39 -1.97
N ASP A 17 14.09 3.20 -2.45
CA ASP A 17 15.52 3.09 -2.13
C ASP A 17 15.82 3.39 -0.65
N LYS A 18 14.96 4.16 0.02
CA LYS A 18 15.11 4.53 1.44
C LYS A 18 14.55 3.50 2.39
N ARG A 19 13.95 2.43 1.87
CA ARG A 19 13.30 1.41 2.69
C ARG A 19 14.33 0.68 3.55
N ILE A 20 13.91 0.27 4.74
CA ILE A 20 14.75 -0.53 5.66
C ILE A 20 14.41 -2.01 5.65
N MET A 21 13.40 -2.40 4.87
CA MET A 21 12.81 -3.73 4.78
C MET A 21 12.39 -3.98 3.32
N ASP A 22 12.35 -5.25 2.90
CA ASP A 22 11.89 -5.63 1.56
C ASP A 22 10.36 -5.76 1.49
N GLU A 23 9.67 -5.57 2.61
CA GLU A 23 8.22 -5.65 2.71
C GLU A 23 7.55 -4.31 2.44
N VAL A 24 6.62 -4.30 1.49
CA VAL A 24 5.61 -3.25 1.33
C VAL A 24 4.30 -3.78 1.87
N PHE A 25 3.75 -3.09 2.86
CA PHE A 25 2.52 -3.50 3.48
C PHE A 25 1.33 -2.90 2.74
N TYR A 26 0.20 -3.61 2.75
CA TYR A 26 -1.01 -3.13 2.10
C TYR A 26 -2.29 -3.40 2.91
N GLU A 27 -3.26 -2.52 2.72
CA GLU A 27 -4.61 -2.62 3.27
C GLU A 27 -5.66 -2.34 2.19
N PHE A 28 -6.75 -3.10 2.20
CA PHE A 28 -7.93 -2.77 1.41
C PHE A 28 -8.94 -2.02 2.29
N LYS A 29 -9.44 -0.91 1.78
CA LYS A 29 -10.58 -0.20 2.31
C LYS A 29 -11.66 -0.17 1.25
N GLU A 30 -12.77 -0.86 1.51
CA GLU A 30 -13.94 -0.78 0.64
C GLU A 30 -14.52 0.64 0.71
N ILE A 31 -14.65 1.29 -0.44
CA ILE A 31 -15.40 2.54 -0.53
C ILE A 31 -16.86 2.12 -0.73
N LYS A 32 -17.58 1.89 0.37
CA LYS A 32 -19.01 1.60 0.33
C LYS A 32 -19.77 2.89 0.01
N ASN A 33 -20.24 3.01 -1.22
CA ASN A 33 -21.33 3.93 -1.54
C ASN A 33 -22.64 3.14 -1.39
N ASP A 34 -23.40 3.40 -0.33
CA ASP A 34 -24.72 2.78 -0.08
C ASP A 34 -25.77 3.09 -1.18
N THR A 35 -25.40 3.91 -2.18
CA THR A 35 -26.26 4.36 -3.29
C THR A 35 -25.78 3.89 -4.67
N ASP A 36 -24.68 3.13 -4.77
CA ASP A 36 -24.13 2.71 -6.06
C ASP A 36 -24.79 1.39 -6.53
N LEU A 37 -25.66 1.48 -7.53
CA LEU A 37 -26.22 0.32 -8.26
C LEU A 37 -25.26 -0.18 -9.36
N SER A 38 -24.04 0.36 -9.41
CA SER A 38 -23.00 -0.04 -10.35
C SER A 38 -22.60 -1.50 -10.13
N LEU A 39 -22.28 -2.21 -11.21
CA LEU A 39 -21.68 -3.55 -11.15
C LEU A 39 -20.20 -3.51 -10.73
N ASP A 40 -19.64 -2.33 -10.50
CA ASP A 40 -18.24 -2.12 -10.11
C ASP A 40 -18.12 -1.58 -8.68
N VAL A 41 -17.22 -2.19 -7.90
CA VAL A 41 -16.82 -1.72 -6.57
C VAL A 41 -15.54 -0.91 -6.68
N LYS A 42 -15.53 0.26 -6.05
CA LYS A 42 -14.30 1.01 -5.81
C LYS A 42 -13.65 0.53 -4.52
N ILE A 43 -12.42 0.06 -4.63
CA ILE A 43 -11.57 -0.30 -3.51
C ILE A 43 -10.44 0.72 -3.40
N GLU A 44 -10.17 1.19 -2.20
CA GLU A 44 -8.96 1.94 -1.89
C GLU A 44 -7.92 0.94 -1.39
N VAL A 45 -6.77 0.87 -2.06
CA VAL A 45 -5.59 0.14 -1.61
C VAL A 45 -4.65 1.15 -0.98
N VAL A 46 -4.38 0.98 0.31
CA VAL A 46 -3.37 1.77 1.03
C VAL A 46 -2.08 0.97 1.03
N LEU A 47 -0.99 1.55 0.53
CA LEU A 47 0.33 0.95 0.50
C LEU A 47 1.28 1.72 1.41
N HIS A 48 2.18 1.01 2.08
CA HIS A 48 3.06 1.62 3.05
C HIS A 48 4.36 0.84 3.24
N PHE A 49 5.46 1.57 3.40
CA PHE A 49 6.77 1.00 3.75
C PHE A 49 7.50 1.93 4.71
N LEU A 50 8.50 1.38 5.40
CA LEU A 50 9.30 2.14 6.35
C LEU A 50 10.63 2.50 5.77
N ALA A 51 11.03 3.72 6.08
CA ALA A 51 12.35 4.25 5.85
C ALA A 51 12.94 4.74 7.17
N LYS A 52 14.26 4.91 7.18
CA LYS A 52 14.96 5.56 8.28
C LYS A 52 15.74 6.75 7.75
N ALA A 53 15.44 7.92 8.29
CA ALA A 53 16.22 9.14 8.05
C ALA A 53 16.88 9.57 9.35
N LYS A 54 18.21 9.43 9.42
CA LYS A 54 18.99 9.60 10.67
C LYS A 54 18.39 8.71 11.77
N ASP A 55 17.99 9.28 12.90
CA ASP A 55 17.42 8.56 14.03
C ASP A 55 15.88 8.52 14.01
N THR A 56 15.26 8.95 12.90
CA THR A 56 13.80 9.00 12.78
C THR A 56 13.30 7.94 11.81
N LEU A 57 12.35 7.12 12.28
CA LEU A 57 11.54 6.26 11.42
C LEU A 57 10.50 7.09 10.68
N ILE A 58 10.48 6.93 9.36
CA ILE A 58 9.54 7.55 8.45
C ILE A 58 8.68 6.45 7.85
N LEU A 59 7.37 6.62 7.91
CA LEU A 59 6.40 5.78 7.23
C LEU A 59 5.94 6.49 5.96
N TYR A 60 6.30 5.95 4.80
CA TYR A 60 5.76 6.41 3.54
C TYR A 60 4.43 5.69 3.27
N GLU A 61 3.40 6.44 2.90
CA GLU A 61 2.07 5.94 2.58
C GLU A 61 1.61 6.48 1.23
N THR A 62 1.00 5.63 0.40
CA THR A 62 0.24 6.05 -0.78
C THR A 62 -1.11 5.33 -0.83
N LYS A 63 -2.06 5.90 -1.56
CA LYS A 63 -3.40 5.35 -1.73
C LYS A 63 -3.72 5.24 -3.20
N GLN A 64 -4.24 4.09 -3.60
CA GLN A 64 -4.62 3.80 -4.97
C GLN A 64 -6.08 3.39 -5.01
N ILE A 65 -6.91 4.13 -5.74
CA ILE A 65 -8.31 3.77 -5.96
C ILE A 65 -8.35 2.87 -7.19
N ILE A 66 -8.80 1.63 -6.99
CA ILE A 66 -8.92 0.63 -8.03
C ILE A 66 -10.39 0.28 -8.17
N THR A 67 -10.87 0.23 -9.41
CA THR A 67 -12.24 -0.18 -9.72
C THR A 67 -12.20 -1.65 -10.14
N LYS A 68 -12.96 -2.51 -9.44
CA LYS A 68 -13.08 -3.94 -9.77
C LYS A 68 -14.56 -4.34 -9.90
N PRO A 69 -14.91 -5.32 -10.75
CA PRO A 69 -16.28 -5.83 -10.83
C PRO A 69 -16.74 -6.41 -9.47
N ILE A 70 -18.02 -6.27 -9.12
CA ILE A 70 -18.66 -6.86 -7.93
C ILE A 70 -18.49 -8.38 -7.89
N SER A 71 -18.49 -9.04 -9.05
CA SER A 71 -18.29 -10.49 -9.16
C SER A 71 -16.84 -10.93 -8.96
N SER A 72 -15.89 -9.97 -8.98
CA SER A 72 -14.47 -10.21 -8.79
C SER A 72 -14.12 -10.14 -7.30
N ASN A 73 -14.30 -11.26 -6.61
CA ASN A 73 -13.85 -11.40 -5.22
C ASN A 73 -12.32 -11.58 -5.09
N ASN A 74 -11.57 -11.49 -6.19
CA ASN A 74 -10.14 -11.74 -6.20
C ASN A 74 -9.34 -10.47 -5.90
N ASP A 75 -9.23 -10.16 -4.62
CA ASP A 75 -8.23 -9.22 -4.09
C ASP A 75 -6.79 -9.59 -4.54
N SER A 76 -6.54 -10.88 -4.82
CA SER A 76 -5.26 -11.36 -5.36
C SER A 76 -4.90 -10.73 -6.70
N ASN A 77 -5.85 -10.55 -7.62
CA ASN A 77 -5.58 -9.99 -8.95
C ASN A 77 -5.04 -8.55 -8.86
N VAL A 78 -5.51 -7.81 -7.86
CA VAL A 78 -5.09 -6.42 -7.60
C VAL A 78 -3.67 -6.41 -7.07
N ILE A 79 -3.35 -7.29 -6.12
CA ILE A 79 -1.98 -7.43 -5.59
C ILE A 79 -1.02 -7.94 -6.65
N ASP A 80 -1.41 -8.89 -7.49
CA ASP A 80 -0.59 -9.39 -8.59
C ASP A 80 -0.25 -8.27 -9.60
N THR A 81 -1.20 -7.35 -9.81
CA THR A 81 -0.99 -6.18 -10.68
C THR A 81 -0.02 -5.19 -10.04
N LEU A 82 -0.16 -4.93 -8.73
CA LEU A 82 0.76 -4.08 -7.99
C LEU A 82 2.17 -4.67 -7.90
N GLN A 83 2.29 -5.99 -7.65
CA GLN A 83 3.57 -6.70 -7.64
C GLN A 83 4.31 -6.51 -8.98
N LYS A 84 3.62 -6.68 -10.11
CA LYS A 84 4.21 -6.44 -11.45
C LYS A 84 4.68 -5.01 -11.67
N ILE A 85 4.08 -4.01 -11.01
CA ILE A 85 4.53 -2.62 -11.09
C ILE A 85 5.82 -2.46 -10.28
N PHE A 86 5.86 -3.00 -9.06
CA PHE A 86 7.01 -2.90 -8.17
C PHE A 86 8.20 -3.71 -8.69
N ASP A 87 7.97 -4.89 -9.27
CA ASP A 87 9.02 -5.74 -9.87
C ASP A 87 9.79 -5.05 -11.01
N LYS A 88 9.20 -4.03 -11.66
CA LYS A 88 9.92 -3.22 -12.67
C LYS A 88 10.98 -2.32 -12.04
N VAL A 89 10.82 -1.99 -10.76
CA VAL A 89 11.73 -1.12 -10.00
C VAL A 89 12.65 -1.97 -9.15
N ASP A 90 12.09 -2.94 -8.42
CA ASP A 90 12.83 -3.81 -7.51
C ASP A 90 12.09 -5.14 -7.29
N THR A 91 12.73 -6.24 -7.69
CA THR A 91 12.18 -7.60 -7.60
C THR A 91 12.32 -8.23 -6.21
N SER A 92 13.01 -7.60 -5.26
CA SER A 92 13.10 -8.13 -3.89
C SER A 92 11.83 -7.87 -3.07
N ILE A 93 11.00 -6.94 -3.54
CA ILE A 93 9.86 -6.42 -2.79
C ILE A 93 8.76 -7.47 -2.65
N ARG A 94 8.22 -7.60 -1.44
CA ARG A 94 7.11 -8.50 -1.13
C ARG A 94 5.95 -7.74 -0.53
N PHE A 95 4.75 -8.01 -1.04
CA PHE A 95 3.53 -7.43 -0.49
C PHE A 95 3.02 -8.22 0.72
N ILE A 96 2.85 -7.54 1.85
CA ILE A 96 2.34 -8.14 3.09
C ILE A 96 1.01 -7.48 3.47
N LYS A 97 -0.05 -8.27 3.59
CA LYS A 97 -1.34 -7.75 4.08
C LYS A 97 -1.21 -7.38 5.55
N GLY A 98 -1.47 -6.13 5.93
CA GLY A 98 -1.41 -5.73 7.33
C GLY A 98 -1.42 -4.23 7.57
N LYS A 99 -1.67 -3.86 8.83
CA LYS A 99 -1.68 -2.47 9.31
C LYS A 99 -0.36 -2.14 9.99
N ILE A 100 0.56 -1.51 9.28
CA ILE A 100 1.92 -1.25 9.82
C ILE A 100 1.89 -0.30 11.01
N ARG A 101 0.86 0.55 11.13
CA ARG A 101 0.65 1.38 12.32
C ARG A 101 0.56 0.54 13.58
N GLU A 102 -0.12 -0.61 13.54
CA GLU A 102 -0.27 -1.51 14.69
C GLU A 102 1.04 -2.27 14.98
N ILE A 103 1.77 -2.64 13.92
CA ILE A 103 3.09 -3.28 14.04
C ILE A 103 4.11 -2.30 14.63
N PHE A 104 4.12 -1.04 14.23
CA PHE A 104 5.13 -0.08 14.72
C PHE A 104 4.81 0.51 16.09
N LEU A 105 3.54 0.69 16.43
CA LEU A 105 3.16 1.10 17.78
C LEU A 105 3.50 0.02 18.83
N SER A 106 3.54 -1.25 18.45
CA SER A 106 3.95 -2.35 19.34
C SER A 106 5.48 -2.49 19.51
N TYR A 107 6.28 -1.89 18.62
CA TYR A 107 7.74 -1.84 18.70
C TYR A 107 8.30 -0.56 19.36
N SER A 108 7.42 0.35 19.82
CA SER A 108 7.85 1.50 20.62
C SER A 108 7.93 1.06 22.10
N PRO A 109 9.12 0.99 22.72
CA PRO A 109 9.24 0.83 24.15
C PRO A 109 8.69 2.05 24.91
#